data_AF-A0A9D8HIQ2-F1
#
_entry.id   AF-A0A9D8HIQ2-F1
#
_cell.length_a   1.000
_cell.length_b   1.000
_cell.length_c   1.000
_cell.angle_alpha   90.00
_cell.angle_beta   90.00
_cell.angle_gamma   90.00
#
_symmetry.space_group_name_H-M   'P 1'
#
loop_
_entity.id
_entity.type
_entity.pdbx_description
1 polymer ?
#
loop_
_entity_poly.entity_id
_entity_poly.type
_entity_poly.pdbx_seq_one_letter_code
_entity_poly.pdbx_strand_id
1 'polypeptide(L)'
;MRRVLIPLFSLLLLAAACGGDGGAFSSTTTTEAPTTSEAPTTTEAPTSTGAPTTTEMPTTTEAPTTTGGGAINSPEELIDFIAGEVAGGDGPYDDESARCFAEGVVDDVGYDRLVDLGATTANADPEEVFAGMTDAEVGIVADVALGCLDMHALFVQQFTSQGLPQAAAVCIADGVAGAPFVHEMVVAGLLGQPFDPMTDPEASALILGLVTQCMSG
;
A
#
# COMPACT_ATOMS: atom_id res chain seq x y z
N MET A 1 35.28 48.83 21.14
CA MET A 1 34.02 48.32 20.56
C MET A 1 33.66 47.07 21.37
N ARG A 2 33.02 47.21 22.54
CA ARG A 2 31.57 46.98 22.81
C ARG A 2 31.14 45.57 22.37
N ARG A 3 31.30 44.57 23.26
CA ARG A 3 30.38 44.11 24.33
C ARG A 3 29.27 43.21 23.79
N VAL A 4 29.35 41.93 24.20
CA VAL A 4 28.30 41.15 24.88
C VAL A 4 26.86 41.54 24.52
N LEU A 5 26.15 40.61 23.88
CA LEU A 5 24.70 40.44 23.99
C LEU A 5 24.33 39.01 23.54
N ILE A 6 24.40 38.08 24.50
CA ILE A 6 23.42 36.99 24.59
C ILE A 6 22.08 37.68 24.89
N PRO A 7 20.97 37.27 24.27
CA PRO A 7 19.97 36.68 25.15
C PRO A 7 19.19 35.50 24.56
N LEU A 8 18.92 34.57 25.47
CA LEU A 8 17.63 33.93 25.71
C LEU A 8 17.21 32.71 24.85
N PHE A 9 17.12 31.58 25.55
CA PHE A 9 16.03 30.58 25.50
C PHE A 9 15.88 29.81 24.19
N SER A 10 16.24 28.52 24.04
CA SER A 10 16.20 27.40 25.00
C SER A 10 14.98 27.43 25.91
N LEU A 11 13.77 27.29 25.34
CA LEU A 11 12.66 26.59 25.99
C LEU A 11 11.51 26.32 24.99
N LEU A 12 11.53 25.17 24.32
CA LEU A 12 10.34 24.57 23.70
C LEU A 12 10.16 23.19 24.35
N LEU A 13 9.73 23.22 25.61
CA LEU A 13 9.10 22.08 26.27
C LEU A 13 7.62 22.09 25.87
N LEU A 14 7.19 21.14 25.03
CA LEU A 14 5.78 20.74 24.97
C LEU A 14 5.48 19.90 26.22
N ALA A 15 4.96 20.57 27.25
CA ALA A 15 4.35 19.90 28.38
C ALA A 15 2.90 19.54 28.02
N ALA A 16 2.63 18.23 27.97
CA ALA A 16 1.31 17.67 28.12
C ALA A 16 0.67 18.15 29.44
N ALA A 17 -0.57 18.63 29.37
CA ALA A 17 -1.40 18.84 30.55
C ALA A 17 -2.86 18.50 30.24
N CYS A 18 -3.35 17.56 31.04
CA CYS A 18 -4.73 17.10 31.17
C CYS A 18 -5.61 18.13 31.92
N GLY A 19 -6.92 18.07 31.71
CA GLY A 19 -7.96 18.70 32.55
C GLY A 19 -9.09 19.25 31.68
N GLY A 20 -10.35 18.84 31.77
CA GLY A 20 -11.11 18.46 32.97
C GLY A 20 -12.11 19.57 33.29
N ASP A 21 -13.39 19.19 33.44
CA ASP A 21 -14.54 19.95 33.96
C ASP A 21 -15.48 20.71 32.98
N GLY A 22 -16.64 20.08 32.74
CA GLY A 22 -17.89 20.52 33.38
C GLY A 22 -18.61 21.73 32.78
N GLY A 23 -19.64 21.47 31.96
CA GLY A 23 -20.60 22.49 31.51
C GLY A 23 -21.97 21.89 31.22
N ALA A 24 -22.92 22.13 32.13
CA ALA A 24 -24.28 21.64 32.10
C ALA A 24 -25.07 22.10 30.86
N PHE A 25 -25.68 21.15 30.15
CA PHE A 25 -26.85 21.43 29.32
C PHE A 25 -28.06 20.70 29.92
N SER A 26 -28.88 21.48 30.60
CA SER A 26 -30.25 21.11 30.93
C SER A 26 -31.13 21.66 29.82
N SER A 27 -31.73 20.78 29.03
CA SER A 27 -32.94 21.10 28.28
C SER A 27 -33.79 19.85 28.11
N THR A 28 -34.82 19.81 28.94
CA THR A 28 -36.05 19.04 28.81
C THR A 28 -36.63 19.10 27.40
N THR A 29 -36.95 17.94 26.78
CA THR A 29 -38.10 17.86 25.87
C THR A 29 -38.75 16.48 25.87
N THR A 30 -40.00 16.52 26.33
CA THR A 30 -41.20 15.69 26.14
C THR A 30 -41.19 14.48 25.20
N THR A 31 -41.65 13.38 25.78
CA THR A 31 -42.29 12.18 25.22
C THR A 31 -43.34 12.47 24.15
N GLU A 32 -43.20 11.87 22.97
CA GLU A 32 -44.32 11.54 22.09
C GLU A 32 -44.32 10.01 21.88
N ALA A 33 -45.48 9.39 22.09
CA ALA A 33 -45.69 7.95 22.01
C ALA A 33 -45.63 7.47 20.54
N PRO A 34 -45.15 6.25 20.26
CA PRO A 34 -45.28 5.69 18.92
C PRO A 34 -46.75 5.34 18.67
N THR A 35 -47.34 5.99 17.66
CA THR A 35 -48.65 5.64 17.13
C THR A 35 -48.54 4.36 16.31
N THR A 36 -49.38 3.38 16.69
CA THR A 36 -49.65 2.15 15.94
C THR A 36 -50.19 2.51 14.56
N SER A 37 -49.52 2.05 13.50
CA SER A 37 -50.02 2.12 12.12
C SER A 37 -50.19 0.72 11.54
N GLU A 38 -51.09 0.64 10.57
CA GLU A 38 -52.05 -0.44 10.33
C GLU A 38 -51.50 -1.70 9.63
N ALA A 39 -52.34 -2.73 9.67
CA ALA A 39 -52.13 -4.08 9.15
C ALA A 39 -51.70 -4.15 7.68
N PRO A 40 -50.92 -5.16 7.28
CA PRO A 40 -50.60 -5.40 5.88
C PRO A 40 -51.84 -5.92 5.13
N THR A 41 -52.32 -5.16 4.15
CA THR A 41 -53.26 -5.63 3.14
C THR A 41 -52.59 -6.69 2.26
N THR A 42 -53.16 -7.89 2.28
CA THR A 42 -53.01 -8.95 1.26
C THR A 42 -53.66 -8.52 -0.05
N THR A 43 -53.11 -8.89 -1.23
CA THR A 43 -53.68 -8.89 -2.63
C THR A 43 -52.55 -8.53 -3.62
N GLU A 44 -52.15 -9.24 -4.68
CA GLU A 44 -52.63 -10.42 -5.43
C GLU A 44 -51.45 -11.27 -5.98
N ALA A 45 -51.78 -12.45 -6.48
CA ALA A 45 -50.90 -13.41 -7.15
C ALA A 45 -50.19 -12.85 -8.42
N PRO A 46 -48.99 -13.33 -8.75
CA PRO A 46 -48.31 -12.95 -10.00
C PRO A 46 -48.98 -13.65 -11.18
N THR A 47 -49.57 -12.85 -12.08
CA THR A 47 -50.12 -13.33 -13.34
C THR A 47 -49.04 -13.35 -14.42
N SER A 48 -48.86 -14.53 -15.02
CA SER A 48 -48.33 -14.80 -16.35
C SER A 48 -46.89 -14.37 -16.69
N THR A 49 -46.02 -15.37 -16.59
CA THR A 49 -44.76 -15.52 -17.34
C THR A 49 -44.98 -15.26 -18.84
N GLY A 50 -44.43 -14.15 -19.36
CA GLY A 50 -44.11 -14.01 -20.77
C GLY A 50 -42.79 -14.73 -21.07
N ALA A 51 -42.70 -15.37 -22.23
CA ALA A 51 -41.53 -16.13 -22.69
C ALA A 51 -40.23 -15.29 -22.66
N PRO A 52 -39.05 -15.89 -22.38
CA PRO A 52 -37.79 -15.19 -22.55
C PRO A 52 -37.57 -14.95 -24.04
N THR A 53 -37.66 -13.69 -24.46
CA THR A 53 -37.14 -13.26 -25.75
C THR A 53 -35.63 -13.46 -25.72
N THR A 54 -35.12 -14.14 -26.74
CA THR A 54 -33.71 -14.33 -27.07
C THR A 54 -32.87 -13.11 -26.69
N THR A 55 -32.07 -13.24 -25.64
CA THR A 55 -30.97 -12.32 -25.37
C THR A 55 -29.89 -12.60 -26.40
N GLU A 56 -29.71 -11.64 -27.31
CA GLU A 56 -28.55 -11.56 -28.18
C GLU A 56 -27.28 -11.68 -27.31
N MET A 57 -26.39 -12.58 -27.73
CA MET A 57 -25.06 -12.79 -27.14
C MET A 57 -24.36 -11.43 -26.98
N PRO A 58 -23.72 -11.12 -25.83
CA PRO A 58 -22.99 -9.87 -25.68
C PRO A 58 -21.94 -9.81 -26.79
N THR A 59 -22.09 -8.82 -27.67
CA THR A 59 -21.03 -8.39 -28.57
C THR A 59 -19.79 -8.18 -27.72
N THR A 60 -18.68 -8.77 -28.18
CA THR A 60 -17.33 -8.58 -27.67
C THR A 60 -17.13 -7.12 -27.24
N THR A 61 -17.12 -6.89 -25.93
CA THR A 61 -16.59 -5.67 -25.35
C THR A 61 -15.15 -5.59 -25.80
N GLU A 62 -14.83 -4.62 -26.66
CA GLU A 62 -13.44 -4.25 -26.86
C GLU A 62 -12.88 -3.87 -25.49
N ALA A 63 -11.76 -4.49 -25.10
CA ALA A 63 -11.07 -4.17 -23.87
C ALA A 63 -10.91 -2.64 -23.78
N PRO A 64 -11.21 -2.01 -22.63
CA PRO A 64 -10.97 -0.59 -22.49
C PRO A 64 -9.48 -0.34 -22.78
N THR A 65 -9.23 0.40 -23.84
CA THR A 65 -7.91 0.97 -24.06
C THR A 65 -7.75 2.04 -23.00
N THR A 66 -7.21 1.68 -21.84
CA THR A 66 -6.88 2.64 -20.77
C THR A 66 -5.70 3.47 -21.24
N THR A 67 -6.00 4.45 -22.11
CA THR A 67 -5.13 5.59 -22.35
C THR A 67 -5.37 6.52 -21.16
N GLY A 68 -4.37 6.59 -20.26
CA GLY A 68 -4.39 7.37 -19.03
C GLY A 68 -5.02 8.76 -19.21
N GLY A 69 -5.99 9.09 -18.35
CA GLY A 69 -6.70 10.37 -18.40
C GLY A 69 -8.15 10.35 -17.91
N GLY A 70 -8.69 9.20 -17.46
CA GLY A 70 -9.96 9.12 -16.75
C GLY A 70 -9.76 8.84 -15.27
N ALA A 71 -10.63 9.37 -14.40
CA ALA A 71 -10.66 8.99 -12.99
C ALA A 71 -10.90 7.48 -12.88
N ILE A 72 -10.18 6.78 -12.01
CA ILE A 72 -10.36 5.35 -11.74
C ILE A 72 -11.59 5.18 -10.85
N ASN A 73 -12.62 4.44 -11.30
CA ASN A 73 -13.94 4.39 -10.64
C ASN A 73 -14.28 2.99 -10.10
N SER A 74 -13.37 2.04 -10.21
CA SER A 74 -13.55 0.69 -9.68
C SER A 74 -12.24 0.11 -9.12
N PRO A 75 -12.34 -0.87 -8.20
CA PRO A 75 -11.17 -1.60 -7.71
C PRO A 75 -10.38 -2.31 -8.82
N GLU A 76 -11.09 -2.92 -9.79
CA GLU A 76 -10.43 -3.63 -10.91
C GLU A 76 -9.63 -2.67 -11.80
N GLU A 77 -10.16 -1.49 -12.11
CA GLU A 77 -9.41 -0.47 -12.87
C GLU A 77 -8.19 0.03 -12.10
N LEU A 78 -8.26 0.10 -10.76
CA LEU A 78 -7.11 0.50 -9.92
C LEU A 78 -6.03 -0.58 -9.92
N ILE A 79 -6.44 -1.85 -9.81
CA ILE A 79 -5.53 -3.00 -9.87
C ILE A 79 -4.79 -3.00 -11.21
N ASP A 80 -5.52 -2.86 -12.32
CA ASP A 80 -4.91 -2.83 -13.66
C ASP A 80 -3.96 -1.64 -13.83
N PHE A 81 -4.30 -0.48 -13.26
CA PHE A 81 -3.43 0.69 -13.26
C PHE A 81 -2.13 0.46 -12.48
N ILE A 82 -2.22 0.01 -11.22
CA ILE A 82 -1.04 -0.24 -10.38
C ILE A 82 -0.17 -1.35 -11.00
N ALA A 83 -0.78 -2.44 -11.46
CA ALA A 83 -0.06 -3.52 -12.12
C ALA A 83 0.65 -3.03 -13.39
N GLY A 84 -0.02 -2.20 -14.18
CA GLY A 84 0.56 -1.58 -15.38
C GLY A 84 1.74 -0.65 -15.08
N GLU A 85 1.71 0.08 -13.97
CA GLU A 85 2.85 0.92 -13.53
C GLU A 85 4.01 0.07 -12.99
N VAL A 86 3.72 -1.02 -12.26
CA VAL A 86 4.75 -1.90 -11.68
C VAL A 86 5.42 -2.78 -12.73
N ALA A 87 4.66 -3.35 -13.67
CA ALA A 87 5.19 -4.07 -14.82
C ALA A 87 5.70 -3.13 -15.91
N GLY A 88 5.27 -1.86 -15.89
CA GLY A 88 5.60 -0.86 -16.88
C GLY A 88 7.07 -0.46 -16.86
N GLY A 89 7.72 -0.52 -18.02
CA GLY A 89 9.11 -0.08 -18.23
C GLY A 89 10.09 -1.23 -18.48
N ASP A 90 11.39 -0.96 -18.38
CA ASP A 90 12.46 -1.99 -18.37
C ASP A 90 12.60 -2.64 -16.97
N GLY A 91 11.51 -2.62 -16.19
CA GLY A 91 11.45 -3.17 -14.86
C GLY A 91 11.64 -4.69 -14.85
N PRO A 92 12.12 -5.26 -13.74
CA PRO A 92 12.44 -6.67 -13.68
C PRO A 92 11.24 -7.56 -13.27
N TYR A 93 10.07 -6.97 -13.06
CA TYR A 93 8.86 -7.66 -12.63
C TYR A 93 8.00 -8.03 -13.83
N ASP A 94 7.48 -9.26 -13.82
CA ASP A 94 6.53 -9.72 -14.82
C ASP A 94 5.09 -9.28 -14.49
N ASP A 95 4.19 -9.40 -15.48
CA ASP A 95 2.79 -9.00 -15.35
C ASP A 95 2.04 -9.76 -14.24
N GLU A 96 2.39 -11.02 -13.96
CA GLU A 96 1.75 -11.85 -12.94
C GLU A 96 2.14 -11.36 -11.54
N SER A 97 3.44 -11.12 -11.31
CA SER A 97 3.97 -10.54 -10.06
C SER A 97 3.40 -9.13 -9.80
N ALA A 98 3.35 -8.29 -10.84
CA ALA A 98 2.80 -6.94 -10.74
C ALA A 98 1.30 -6.96 -10.41
N ARG A 99 0.55 -7.89 -11.00
CA ARG A 99 -0.88 -8.07 -10.70
C ARG A 99 -1.10 -8.60 -9.29
N CYS A 100 -0.31 -9.59 -8.84
CA CYS A 100 -0.34 -10.06 -7.45
C CYS A 100 -0.15 -8.90 -6.47
N PHE A 101 0.84 -8.05 -6.71
CA PHE A 101 1.11 -6.88 -5.87
C PHE A 101 -0.07 -5.92 -5.86
N ALA A 102 -0.61 -5.57 -7.03
CA ALA A 102 -1.72 -4.64 -7.15
C ALA A 102 -3.00 -5.15 -6.46
N GLU A 103 -3.32 -6.44 -6.64
CA GLU A 103 -4.44 -7.10 -5.96
C GLU A 103 -4.25 -7.08 -4.44
N GLY A 104 -3.08 -7.47 -3.94
CA GLY A 104 -2.79 -7.48 -2.50
C GLY A 104 -2.87 -6.09 -1.87
N VAL A 105 -2.36 -5.04 -2.54
CA VAL A 105 -2.46 -3.66 -2.02
C VAL A 105 -3.91 -3.21 -1.94
N VAL A 106 -4.72 -3.45 -2.97
CA VAL A 106 -6.14 -3.04 -2.98
C VAL A 106 -6.96 -3.82 -1.96
N ASP A 107 -6.66 -5.11 -1.76
CA ASP A 107 -7.35 -5.98 -0.82
C ASP A 107 -7.00 -5.65 0.65
N ASP A 108 -5.71 -5.42 0.96
CA ASP A 108 -5.26 -5.24 2.34
C ASP A 108 -5.29 -3.78 2.81
N VAL A 109 -4.96 -2.81 1.94
CA VAL A 109 -5.07 -1.36 2.25
C VAL A 109 -6.51 -0.88 2.09
N GLY A 110 -7.23 -1.43 1.11
CA GLY A 110 -8.62 -1.11 0.81
C GLY A 110 -8.78 -0.03 -0.26
N TYR A 111 -9.69 -0.26 -1.20
CA TYR A 111 -10.00 0.68 -2.29
C TYR A 111 -10.42 2.06 -1.80
N ASP A 112 -11.34 2.17 -0.84
CA ASP A 112 -11.81 3.47 -0.33
C ASP A 112 -10.66 4.28 0.30
N ARG A 113 -9.74 3.58 0.98
CA ARG A 113 -8.56 4.22 1.58
C ARG A 113 -7.60 4.74 0.51
N LEU A 114 -7.37 3.96 -0.55
CA LEU A 114 -6.55 4.38 -1.69
C LEU A 114 -7.19 5.56 -2.45
N VAL A 115 -8.51 5.62 -2.53
CA VAL A 115 -9.25 6.79 -3.06
C VAL A 115 -9.02 8.03 -2.20
N ASP A 116 -9.11 7.91 -0.86
CA ASP A 116 -8.85 9.01 0.06
C ASP A 116 -7.42 9.54 -0.03
N LEU A 117 -6.46 8.66 -0.35
CA LEU A 117 -5.06 9.00 -0.60
C LEU A 117 -4.81 9.62 -1.99
N GLY A 118 -5.82 9.65 -2.86
CA GLY A 118 -5.72 10.20 -4.21
C GLY A 118 -5.09 9.25 -5.25
N ALA A 119 -4.92 7.96 -4.92
CA ALA A 119 -4.31 6.96 -5.79
C ALA A 119 -5.12 6.67 -7.08
N THR A 120 -6.40 7.05 -7.11
CA THR A 120 -7.30 6.88 -8.26
C THR A 120 -7.31 8.07 -9.23
N THR A 121 -6.49 9.09 -8.96
CA THR A 121 -6.38 10.26 -9.84
C THR A 121 -5.47 9.95 -11.03
N ALA A 122 -5.78 10.54 -12.20
CA ALA A 122 -5.02 10.31 -13.43
C ALA A 122 -3.55 10.79 -13.37
N ASN A 123 -3.16 11.52 -12.32
CA ASN A 123 -1.80 11.97 -12.07
C ASN A 123 -1.40 11.66 -10.62
N ALA A 124 -1.87 10.53 -10.07
CA ALA A 124 -1.50 10.13 -8.73
C ALA A 124 0.03 10.10 -8.62
N ASP A 125 0.58 10.93 -7.74
CA ASP A 125 2.01 10.92 -7.44
C ASP A 125 2.25 9.86 -6.36
N PRO A 126 3.04 8.79 -6.65
CA PRO A 126 3.31 7.75 -5.68
C PRO A 126 3.89 8.30 -4.37
N GLU A 127 4.75 9.34 -4.44
CA GLU A 127 5.36 9.93 -3.24
C GLU A 127 4.32 10.59 -2.33
N GLU A 128 3.32 11.27 -2.92
CA GLU A 128 2.23 11.88 -2.15
C GLU A 128 1.29 10.82 -1.55
N VAL A 129 1.00 9.76 -2.31
CA VAL A 129 0.19 8.63 -1.84
C VAL A 129 0.86 7.95 -0.65
N PHE A 130 2.14 7.61 -0.75
CA PHE A 130 2.89 6.98 0.34
C PHE A 130 3.10 7.93 1.54
N ALA A 131 3.29 9.22 1.31
CA ALA A 131 3.38 10.21 2.38
C ALA A 131 2.05 10.39 3.15
N GLY A 132 0.91 10.11 2.51
CA GLY A 132 -0.41 10.12 3.13
C GLY A 132 -0.76 8.83 3.90
N MET A 133 -0.01 7.75 3.69
CA MET A 133 -0.19 6.48 4.38
C MET A 133 0.33 6.55 5.81
N THR A 134 -0.23 5.71 6.68
CA THR A 134 0.28 5.44 8.01
C THR A 134 1.43 4.42 7.94
N ASP A 135 2.29 4.38 8.97
CA ASP A 135 3.37 3.39 9.06
C ASP A 135 2.87 1.95 8.92
N ALA A 136 1.66 1.66 9.42
CA ALA A 136 1.04 0.34 9.30
C ALA A 136 0.61 0.02 7.86
N GLU A 137 0.08 1.00 7.13
CA GLU A 137 -0.29 0.85 5.72
C GLU A 137 0.94 0.67 4.83
N VAL A 138 2.01 1.41 5.10
CA VAL A 138 3.30 1.22 4.41
C VAL A 138 3.88 -0.16 4.70
N GLY A 139 3.77 -0.64 5.93
CA GLY A 139 4.13 -2.02 6.29
C GLY A 139 3.35 -3.06 5.49
N ILE A 140 2.03 -2.89 5.34
CA ILE A 140 1.20 -3.76 4.49
C ILE A 140 1.71 -3.76 3.05
N VAL A 141 1.95 -2.59 2.46
CA VAL A 141 2.44 -2.51 1.08
C VAL A 141 3.81 -3.19 0.95
N ALA A 142 4.70 -3.03 1.93
CA ALA A 142 6.01 -3.70 1.94
C ALA A 142 5.89 -5.23 2.07
N ASP A 143 4.99 -5.72 2.92
CA ASP A 143 4.71 -7.15 3.06
C ASP A 143 4.13 -7.75 1.76
N VAL A 144 3.18 -7.05 1.13
CA VAL A 144 2.63 -7.44 -0.18
C VAL A 144 3.71 -7.42 -1.26
N ALA A 145 4.57 -6.40 -1.28
CA ALA A 145 5.70 -6.32 -2.20
C ALA A 145 6.65 -7.51 -2.04
N LEU A 146 7.02 -7.86 -0.80
CA LEU A 146 7.90 -9.00 -0.54
C LEU A 146 7.24 -10.36 -0.81
N GLY A 147 5.91 -10.43 -0.70
CA GLY A 147 5.14 -11.65 -1.00
C GLY A 147 4.91 -11.88 -2.48
N CYS A 148 4.75 -10.81 -3.27
CA CYS A 148 4.39 -10.89 -4.69
C CYS A 148 5.55 -10.60 -5.64
N LEU A 149 6.52 -9.77 -5.27
CA LEU A 149 7.62 -9.37 -6.12
C LEU A 149 8.87 -10.20 -5.79
N ASP A 150 9.44 -10.87 -6.79
CA ASP A 150 10.63 -11.70 -6.60
C ASP A 150 11.91 -10.86 -6.41
N MET A 151 12.10 -10.36 -5.20
CA MET A 151 13.31 -9.63 -4.79
C MET A 151 14.56 -10.52 -4.82
N HIS A 152 14.40 -11.84 -4.67
CA HIS A 152 15.52 -12.78 -4.75
C HIS A 152 16.12 -12.77 -6.16
N ALA A 153 15.29 -12.84 -7.20
CA ALA A 153 15.75 -12.75 -8.59
C ALA A 153 16.53 -11.44 -8.85
N LEU A 154 16.06 -10.33 -8.28
CA LEU A 154 16.75 -9.03 -8.39
C LEU A 154 18.10 -9.05 -7.72
N PHE A 155 18.19 -9.58 -6.49
CA PHE A 155 19.45 -9.68 -5.78
C PHE A 155 20.44 -10.58 -6.54
N VAL A 156 19.99 -11.72 -7.06
CA VAL A 156 20.84 -12.59 -7.88
C VAL A 156 21.35 -11.86 -9.12
N GLN A 157 20.48 -11.17 -9.86
CA GLN A 157 20.87 -10.40 -11.04
C GLN A 157 21.86 -9.29 -10.67
N GLN A 158 21.62 -8.57 -9.58
CA GLN A 158 22.46 -7.47 -9.12
C GLN A 158 23.82 -7.94 -8.60
N PHE A 159 23.90 -9.11 -7.96
CA PHE A 159 25.17 -9.67 -7.51
C PHE A 159 25.97 -10.24 -8.68
N THR A 160 25.32 -10.90 -9.63
CA THR A 160 25.99 -11.41 -10.83
C THR A 160 26.46 -10.28 -11.75
N SER A 161 25.72 -9.18 -11.87
CA SER A 161 26.16 -7.98 -12.59
C SER A 161 27.40 -7.33 -11.95
N GLN A 162 27.55 -7.46 -10.63
CA GLN A 162 28.74 -7.06 -9.88
C GLN A 162 29.91 -8.07 -9.97
N GLY A 163 29.74 -9.15 -10.73
CA GLY A 163 30.80 -10.13 -11.01
C GLY A 163 30.86 -11.31 -10.05
N LEU A 164 29.86 -11.50 -9.19
CA LEU A 164 29.79 -12.69 -8.34
C LEU A 164 29.45 -13.93 -9.19
N PRO A 165 30.05 -15.10 -8.88
CA PRO A 165 29.64 -16.36 -9.48
C PRO A 165 28.16 -16.63 -9.21
N GLN A 166 27.44 -17.19 -10.21
CA GLN A 166 25.99 -17.47 -10.10
C GLN A 166 25.64 -18.24 -8.82
N ALA A 167 26.41 -19.27 -8.46
CA ALA A 167 26.16 -20.08 -7.27
C ALA A 167 26.30 -19.28 -5.97
N ALA A 168 27.29 -18.39 -5.89
CA ALA A 168 27.49 -17.52 -4.74
C ALA A 168 26.39 -16.45 -4.67
N ALA A 169 25.98 -15.87 -5.80
CA ALA A 169 24.90 -14.90 -5.88
C ALA A 169 23.56 -15.48 -5.39
N VAL A 170 23.22 -16.70 -5.82
CA VAL A 170 22.03 -17.42 -5.34
C VAL A 170 22.11 -17.68 -3.84
N CYS A 171 23.23 -18.23 -3.35
CA CYS A 171 23.41 -18.49 -1.92
C CYS A 171 23.26 -17.23 -1.05
N ILE A 172 23.80 -16.09 -1.50
CA ILE A 172 23.68 -14.82 -0.77
C ILE A 172 22.24 -14.32 -0.85
N ALA A 173 21.62 -14.33 -2.02
CA ALA A 173 20.24 -13.89 -2.20
C ALA A 173 19.27 -14.72 -1.34
N ASP A 174 19.43 -16.05 -1.27
CA ASP A 174 18.65 -16.93 -0.39
C ASP A 174 18.80 -16.54 1.09
N GLY A 175 20.02 -16.22 1.51
CA GLY A 175 20.29 -15.80 2.88
C GLY A 175 19.75 -14.39 3.21
N VAL A 176 19.67 -13.50 2.23
CA VAL A 176 19.18 -12.13 2.39
C VAL A 176 17.65 -12.07 2.29
N ALA A 177 17.01 -12.86 1.43
CA ALA A 177 15.56 -12.81 1.18
C ALA A 177 14.71 -13.02 2.44
N GLY A 178 15.22 -13.76 3.43
CA GLY A 178 14.55 -13.96 4.72
C GLY A 178 14.97 -13.01 5.84
N ALA A 179 15.81 -12.00 5.55
CA ALA A 179 16.39 -11.15 6.57
C ALA A 179 15.46 -9.98 6.95
N PRO A 180 15.34 -9.64 8.25
CA PRO A 180 14.41 -8.60 8.71
C PRO A 180 14.70 -7.22 8.12
N PHE A 181 15.97 -6.93 7.85
CA PHE A 181 16.39 -5.65 7.27
C PHE A 181 15.88 -5.46 5.83
N VAL A 182 15.49 -6.52 5.12
CA VAL A 182 14.94 -6.39 3.76
C VAL A 182 13.57 -5.73 3.78
N HIS A 183 12.74 -6.04 4.77
CA HIS A 183 11.48 -5.33 4.98
C HIS A 183 11.74 -3.85 5.27
N GLU A 184 12.69 -3.53 6.14
CA GLU A 184 13.06 -2.14 6.44
C GLU A 184 13.61 -1.40 5.21
N MET A 185 14.39 -2.09 4.38
CA MET A 185 14.89 -1.56 3.10
C MET A 185 13.74 -1.20 2.15
N VAL A 186 12.73 -2.07 2.02
CA VAL A 186 11.56 -1.83 1.18
C VAL A 186 10.74 -0.67 1.72
N VAL A 187 10.45 -0.64 3.01
CA VAL A 187 9.74 0.47 3.66
C VAL A 187 10.49 1.80 3.46
N ALA A 188 11.81 1.82 3.66
CA ALA A 188 12.62 3.00 3.42
C ALA A 188 12.59 3.44 1.96
N GLY A 189 12.64 2.49 1.01
CA GLY A 189 12.50 2.76 -0.42
C GLY A 189 11.16 3.39 -0.78
N LEU A 190 10.05 2.86 -0.26
CA LEU A 190 8.70 3.40 -0.47
C LEU A 190 8.56 4.84 0.05
N LEU A 191 9.24 5.16 1.15
CA LEU A 191 9.23 6.48 1.78
C LEU A 191 10.31 7.43 1.23
N GLY A 192 11.09 7.01 0.23
CA GLY A 192 12.22 7.78 -0.30
C GLY A 192 13.32 8.06 0.73
N GLN A 193 13.40 7.26 1.80
CA GLN A 193 14.37 7.41 2.87
C GLN A 193 15.68 6.69 2.52
N PRO A 194 16.84 7.25 2.90
CA PRO A 194 18.11 6.55 2.73
C PRO A 194 18.16 5.32 3.63
N PHE A 195 18.52 4.18 3.05
CA PHE A 195 18.76 2.94 3.77
C PHE A 195 20.16 2.40 3.42
N ASP A 196 21.00 2.19 4.43
CA ASP A 196 22.31 1.58 4.27
C ASP A 196 22.45 0.41 5.26
N PRO A 197 22.31 -0.85 4.78
CA PRO A 197 22.39 -2.02 5.65
C PRO A 197 23.80 -2.23 6.24
N MET A 198 24.83 -1.55 5.72
CA MET A 198 26.18 -1.62 6.28
C MET A 198 26.36 -0.73 7.51
N THR A 199 25.47 0.24 7.72
CA THR A 199 25.46 1.07 8.94
C THR A 199 24.72 0.41 10.09
N ASP A 200 23.83 -0.53 9.80
CA ASP A 200 23.15 -1.34 10.79
C ASP A 200 24.05 -2.52 11.25
N PRO A 201 24.30 -2.68 12.56
CA PRO A 201 25.21 -3.71 13.06
C PRO A 201 24.69 -5.15 12.85
N GLU A 202 23.38 -5.37 12.81
CA GLU A 202 22.79 -6.70 12.64
C GLU A 202 22.80 -7.12 11.17
N ALA A 203 22.34 -6.23 10.28
CA ALA A 203 22.35 -6.43 8.85
C ALA A 203 23.78 -6.59 8.31
N SER A 204 24.72 -5.73 8.73
CA SER A 204 26.13 -5.83 8.30
C SER A 204 26.79 -7.15 8.75
N ALA A 205 26.52 -7.61 9.97
CA ALA A 205 27.04 -8.89 10.46
C ALA A 205 26.47 -10.07 9.66
N LEU A 206 25.18 -10.04 9.34
CA LEU A 206 24.51 -11.06 8.53
C LEU A 206 25.09 -11.08 7.11
N ILE A 207 25.18 -9.93 6.44
CA ILE A 207 25.69 -9.81 5.07
C ILE A 207 27.14 -10.31 4.98
N LEU A 208 28.01 -9.87 5.89
CA LEU A 208 29.41 -10.31 5.91
C LEU A 208 29.52 -11.82 6.16
N GLY A 209 28.68 -12.36 7.07
CA GLY A 209 28.57 -13.79 7.32
C GLY A 209 28.21 -14.57 6.06
N LEU A 210 27.14 -14.17 5.37
CA LEU A 210 26.69 -14.80 4.12
C LEU A 210 27.75 -14.75 3.03
N VAL A 211 28.39 -13.60 2.81
CA VAL A 211 29.43 -13.48 1.79
C VAL A 211 30.58 -14.45 2.08
N THR A 212 31.04 -14.53 3.34
CA THR A 212 32.13 -15.47 3.69
C THR A 212 31.73 -16.94 3.51
N GLN A 213 30.48 -17.29 3.84
CA GLN A 213 29.96 -18.64 3.71
C GLN A 213 29.76 -19.04 2.24
N CYS A 214 29.12 -18.17 1.45
CA CYS A 214 28.77 -18.44 0.06
C CYS A 214 29.95 -18.34 -0.91
N MET A 215 31.05 -17.65 -0.55
CA MET A 215 32.28 -17.64 -1.36
C MET A 215 33.25 -18.78 -1.01
N SER A 216 33.05 -19.48 0.12
CA SER A 216 33.93 -20.56 0.55
C SER A 216 33.42 -21.97 0.20
N GLY A 217 32.16 -22.07 -0.25
CA GLY A 217 31.55 -23.30 -0.78
C GLY A 217 31.72 -23.41 -2.30
#